data_AF-A0A7L0LQX1-F1
#
_entry.id   AF-A0A7L0LQX1-F1
#
_cell.length_a   1.000
_cell.length_b   1.000
_cell.length_c   1.000
_cell.angle_alpha   90.00
_cell.angle_beta   90.00
_cell.angle_gamma   90.00
#
_symmetry.space_group_name_H-M   'P 1'
#
loop_
_entity.id
_entity.type
_entity.pdbx_description
1 polymer ?
#
loop_
_entity_poly.entity_id
_entity_poly.type
_entity_poly.pdbx_seq_one_letter_code
_entity_poly.pdbx_strand_id
1 'polypeptide(L)'
;GSSNACEKTSFMFLRQELPVRLSNIMKEINLLPDRVLRTPSVQLVQSWYVQSLLDIMEFHDKDPEDQATLGQPALVSPRVTGASSGFPRRPPLPGNPGLDRGCARTGCPQRCPCPRGRFTKALVTIRNRHNDVVPTMAQGVIEYKETYGDDPETLLGLRGLSGHPFRAGGSLGSGLSSPIPASPPPACNSEQPVNIVYVPSHLYHMLFELFKNAMRATVESHESSPRLPAIRVMVALGQEDLSIRMSDRGMGVPLRKIERLFSYMYS
;
A
#
# COMPACT_ATOMS: atom_id res chain seq x y z
N GLY A 1 21.55 -6.25 8.24
CA GLY A 1 22.47 -5.78 7.18
C GLY A 1 22.30 -4.29 6.95
N SER A 2 23.06 -3.45 7.64
CA SER A 2 22.93 -1.97 7.58
C SER A 2 24.21 -1.27 7.12
N SER A 3 25.15 -1.96 6.48
CA SER A 3 26.49 -1.41 6.27
C SER A 3 26.68 -0.57 5.00
N ASN A 4 25.75 -0.53 4.03
CA ASN A 4 25.98 0.14 2.74
C ASN A 4 24.79 0.97 2.21
N ALA A 5 23.99 1.61 3.06
CA ALA A 5 22.97 2.56 2.59
C ALA A 5 23.65 3.88 2.19
N CYS A 6 24.07 4.01 0.94
CA CYS A 6 24.68 5.23 0.41
C CYS A 6 23.60 6.13 -0.22
N GLU A 7 23.33 7.28 0.40
CA GLU A 7 22.36 8.26 -0.10
C GLU A 7 22.63 8.70 -1.55
N LYS A 8 23.90 8.83 -1.94
CA LYS A 8 24.31 9.15 -3.31
C LYS A 8 23.87 8.09 -4.31
N THR A 9 24.09 6.81 -3.99
CA THR A 9 23.65 5.71 -4.87
C THR A 9 22.13 5.66 -5.00
N SER A 10 21.41 5.89 -3.90
CA SER A 10 19.95 5.99 -3.91
C SER A 10 19.46 7.18 -4.75
N PHE A 11 20.10 8.34 -4.65
CA PHE A 11 19.77 9.51 -5.45
C PHE A 11 19.97 9.27 -6.94
N MET A 12 21.14 8.76 -7.33
CA MET A 12 21.47 8.44 -8.72
C MET A 12 20.48 7.46 -9.36
N PHE A 13 20.05 6.47 -8.59
CA PHE A 13 19.04 5.52 -9.02
C PHE A 13 17.65 6.17 -9.12
N LEU A 14 17.18 6.80 -8.04
CA LEU A 14 15.81 7.33 -7.95
C LEU A 14 15.55 8.48 -8.93
N ARG A 15 16.53 9.35 -9.19
CA ARG A 15 16.38 10.45 -10.16
C ARG A 15 16.17 9.97 -11.60
N GLN A 16 16.61 8.75 -11.91
CA GLN A 16 16.44 8.13 -13.23
C GLN A 16 15.18 7.26 -13.28
N GLU A 17 14.97 6.46 -12.25
CA GLU A 17 13.88 5.47 -12.20
C GLU A 17 12.51 6.08 -11.96
N LEU A 18 12.40 7.10 -11.11
CA LEU A 18 11.11 7.72 -10.81
C LEU A 18 10.45 8.37 -12.03
N PRO A 19 11.14 9.19 -12.86
CA PRO A 19 10.57 9.70 -14.10
C PRO A 19 10.06 8.59 -15.04
N VAL A 20 10.81 7.49 -15.15
CA VAL A 20 10.43 6.34 -16.01
C VAL A 20 9.15 5.70 -15.49
N ARG A 21 9.05 5.43 -14.19
CA ARG A 21 7.85 4.83 -13.58
C ARG A 21 6.63 5.75 -13.68
N LEU A 22 6.79 7.04 -13.40
CA LEU A 22 5.72 8.03 -13.56
C LEU A 22 5.24 8.09 -15.01
N SER A 23 6.15 8.09 -15.97
CA SER A 23 5.82 8.11 -17.40
C SER A 23 5.07 6.87 -17.84
N ASN A 24 5.44 5.69 -17.34
CA ASN A 24 4.73 4.45 -17.66
C ASN A 24 3.30 4.46 -17.09
N ILE A 25 3.11 4.92 -15.85
CA ILE A 25 1.77 5.05 -15.27
C ILE A 25 0.94 6.08 -16.05
N MET A 26 1.52 7.22 -16.42
CA MET A 26 0.82 8.22 -17.24
C MET A 26 0.39 7.64 -18.60
N LYS A 27 1.24 6.82 -19.23
CA LYS A 27 0.88 6.11 -20.46
C LYS A 27 -0.28 5.15 -20.22
N GLU A 28 -0.26 4.37 -19.15
CA GLU A 28 -1.36 3.46 -18.80
C GLU A 28 -2.67 4.21 -18.54
N ILE A 29 -2.64 5.34 -17.83
CA ILE A 29 -3.81 6.20 -17.64
C ILE A 29 -4.33 6.67 -18.99
N ASN A 30 -3.46 7.11 -19.90
CA ASN A 30 -3.85 7.57 -21.24
C ASN A 30 -4.39 6.46 -22.17
N LEU A 31 -4.30 5.19 -21.78
CA LEU A 31 -4.95 4.07 -22.47
C LEU A 31 -6.39 3.83 -22.00
N LEU A 32 -6.84 4.57 -20.97
CA LEU A 32 -8.24 4.54 -20.56
C LEU A 32 -9.15 5.08 -21.67
N PRO A 33 -10.42 4.62 -21.74
CA PRO A 33 -11.39 5.17 -22.68
C PRO A 33 -11.57 6.69 -22.50
N ASP A 34 -11.70 7.41 -23.60
CA ASP A 34 -11.82 8.89 -23.62
C ASP A 34 -12.88 9.43 -22.66
N ARG A 35 -13.98 8.69 -22.48
CA ARG A 35 -15.07 9.09 -21.58
C ARG A 35 -14.64 9.09 -20.11
N VAL A 36 -13.80 8.14 -19.71
CA VAL A 36 -13.21 8.06 -18.36
C VAL A 36 -12.12 9.12 -18.21
N LEU A 37 -11.30 9.34 -19.23
CA LEU A 37 -10.27 10.39 -19.23
C LEU A 37 -10.84 11.81 -19.10
N ARG A 38 -12.08 12.01 -19.55
CA ARG A 38 -12.78 13.31 -19.46
C ARG A 38 -13.38 13.59 -18.09
N THR A 39 -13.40 12.65 -17.15
CA THR A 39 -13.96 12.92 -15.84
C THR A 39 -13.02 13.82 -15.02
N PRO A 40 -13.55 14.81 -14.29
CA PRO A 40 -12.72 15.80 -13.60
C PRO A 40 -11.76 15.16 -12.59
N SER A 41 -12.16 14.07 -11.94
CA SER A 41 -11.29 13.33 -11.03
C SER A 41 -10.08 12.71 -11.73
N VAL A 42 -10.25 12.12 -12.93
CA VAL A 42 -9.13 11.53 -13.69
C VAL A 42 -8.18 12.61 -14.21
N GLN A 43 -8.72 13.75 -14.66
CA GLN A 43 -7.92 14.91 -15.07
C GLN A 43 -7.09 15.48 -13.90
N LEU A 44 -7.66 15.50 -12.69
CA LEU A 44 -6.93 15.91 -11.49
C LEU A 44 -5.74 14.98 -11.21
N VAL A 45 -5.96 13.66 -11.28
CA VAL A 45 -4.88 12.67 -11.13
C VAL A 45 -3.80 12.87 -12.20
N GLN A 46 -4.16 13.05 -13.47
CA GLN A 46 -3.19 13.35 -14.53
C GLN A 46 -2.35 14.58 -14.21
N SER A 47 -2.97 15.67 -13.71
CA SER A 47 -2.25 16.88 -13.33
C SER A 47 -1.21 16.63 -12.21
N TRP A 48 -1.53 15.75 -11.25
CA TRP A 48 -0.60 15.37 -10.18
C TRP A 48 0.61 14.59 -10.68
N TYR A 49 0.40 13.68 -11.64
CA TYR A 49 1.48 12.93 -12.27
C TYR A 49 2.37 13.85 -13.11
N VAL A 50 1.79 14.74 -13.92
CA VAL A 50 2.54 15.75 -14.69
C VAL A 50 3.39 16.62 -13.76
N GLN A 51 2.78 17.16 -12.70
CA GLN A 51 3.53 18.01 -11.76
C GLN A 51 4.67 17.24 -11.09
N SER A 52 4.45 15.98 -10.71
CA SER A 52 5.49 15.18 -10.06
C SER A 52 6.62 14.80 -11.01
N LEU A 53 6.30 14.59 -12.30
CA LEU A 53 7.29 14.37 -13.33
C LEU A 53 8.17 15.62 -13.51
N LEU A 54 7.58 16.80 -13.57
CA LEU A 54 8.33 18.06 -13.65
C LEU A 54 9.21 18.28 -12.41
N ASP A 55 8.66 18.07 -11.21
CA ASP A 55 9.39 18.22 -9.96
C ASP A 55 10.62 17.28 -9.88
N ILE A 56 10.51 16.06 -10.39
CA ILE A 56 11.62 15.09 -10.36
C ILE A 56 12.65 15.36 -11.47
N MET A 57 12.20 15.85 -12.63
CA MET A 57 13.07 16.18 -13.77
C MET A 57 14.05 17.32 -13.44
N GLU A 58 13.73 18.19 -12.49
CA GLU A 58 14.66 19.22 -11.99
C GLU A 58 16.00 18.63 -11.51
N PHE A 59 15.99 17.36 -11.08
CA PHE A 59 17.16 16.67 -10.51
C PHE A 59 17.91 15.77 -11.50
N HIS A 60 17.46 15.66 -12.76
CA HIS A 60 18.02 14.72 -13.74
C HIS A 60 19.51 14.96 -13.99
N ASP A 61 19.88 16.22 -14.22
CA ASP A 61 21.26 16.64 -14.56
C ASP A 61 22.06 17.16 -13.36
N LYS A 62 21.55 17.02 -12.13
CA LYS A 62 22.22 17.53 -10.93
C LYS A 62 23.39 16.64 -10.50
N ASP A 63 24.46 17.21 -9.97
CA ASP A 63 25.60 16.44 -9.48
C ASP A 63 25.26 15.73 -8.15
N PRO A 64 25.54 14.43 -7.98
CA PRO A 64 25.40 13.73 -6.70
C PRO A 64 26.31 14.25 -5.57
N GLU A 65 27.30 15.09 -5.87
CA GLU A 65 28.17 15.75 -4.88
C GLU A 65 27.63 17.10 -4.39
N ASP A 66 26.55 17.63 -4.99
CA ASP A 66 25.95 18.89 -4.54
C ASP A 66 25.29 18.74 -3.16
N GLN A 67 25.96 19.30 -2.15
CA GLN A 67 25.56 19.27 -0.75
C GLN A 67 24.21 19.97 -0.50
N ALA A 68 23.80 20.90 -1.38
CA ALA A 68 22.48 21.54 -1.28
C ALA A 68 21.36 20.66 -1.88
N THR A 69 21.70 19.65 -2.69
CA THR A 69 20.74 18.70 -3.28
C THR A 69 20.47 17.52 -2.35
N LEU A 70 21.51 16.95 -1.73
CA LEU A 70 21.39 15.81 -0.80
C LEU A 70 21.29 16.21 0.69
N GLY A 71 21.76 17.41 1.05
CA GLY A 71 21.86 17.84 2.45
C GLY A 71 23.26 17.61 3.01
N GLN A 72 23.57 18.24 4.15
CA GLN A 72 24.87 18.00 4.79
C GLN A 72 24.91 16.59 5.37
N PRO A 73 25.99 15.81 5.16
CA PRO A 73 26.22 14.62 5.97
C PRO A 73 26.29 15.08 7.42
N ALA A 74 25.57 14.40 8.32
CA ALA A 74 25.64 14.68 9.74
C ALA A 74 27.10 14.57 10.19
N LEU A 75 27.76 15.72 10.40
CA LEU A 75 29.07 15.74 11.03
C LEU A 75 28.90 15.10 12.40
N VAL A 76 29.52 13.93 12.57
CA VAL A 76 29.70 13.32 13.90
C VAL A 76 30.59 14.28 14.67
N SER A 77 29.99 15.10 15.52
CA SER A 77 30.75 16.01 16.38
C SER A 77 31.49 15.18 17.43
N PRO A 78 32.79 15.41 17.71
CA PRO A 78 33.49 14.75 18.80
C PRO A 78 32.87 15.13 20.14
N ARG A 79 32.79 14.14 21.05
CA ARG A 79 32.29 14.23 22.43
C ARG A 79 32.56 15.60 23.10
N VAL A 80 31.49 16.23 23.59
CA VAL A 80 31.60 17.25 24.65
C VAL A 80 31.37 16.57 25.99
N THR A 81 32.37 16.67 26.85
CA THR A 81 32.39 16.24 28.25
C THR A 81 31.52 17.15 29.14
N GLY A 82 30.65 16.54 29.95
CA GLY A 82 30.26 17.00 31.29
C GLY A 82 29.24 18.15 31.41
N ALA A 83 28.10 17.87 32.05
CA ALA A 83 27.60 18.59 33.24
C ALA A 83 26.19 18.10 33.65
N SER A 84 25.92 18.23 34.94
CA SER A 84 24.94 17.52 35.78
C SER A 84 23.54 18.15 35.92
N SER A 85 22.60 17.29 36.33
CA SER A 85 21.48 17.49 37.29
C SER A 85 20.32 18.44 36.99
N GLY A 86 19.09 17.89 37.05
CA GLY A 86 17.87 18.63 37.44
C GLY A 86 16.57 18.18 36.74
N PHE A 87 15.77 17.33 37.40
CA PHE A 87 14.34 17.06 37.07
C PHE A 87 13.44 18.04 37.87
N PRO A 88 12.19 18.37 37.44
CA PRO A 88 11.04 17.50 37.75
C PRO A 88 9.89 17.47 36.71
N ARG A 89 9.01 16.46 36.88
CA ARG A 89 7.80 16.15 36.10
C ARG A 89 6.55 16.91 36.58
N ARG A 90 5.57 17.17 35.68
CA ARG A 90 4.11 17.17 35.98
C ARG A 90 3.26 16.81 34.72
N PRO A 91 1.99 16.35 34.87
CA PRO A 91 1.26 15.47 33.93
C PRO A 91 0.05 16.19 33.22
N PRO A 92 -1.01 15.55 32.63
CA PRO A 92 -1.26 15.60 31.17
C PRO A 92 -2.70 16.05 30.71
N LEU A 93 -2.89 16.09 29.36
CA LEU A 93 -4.12 16.00 28.51
C LEU A 93 -4.94 17.27 28.16
N PRO A 94 -5.83 17.26 27.12
CA PRO A 94 -5.76 16.65 25.77
C PRO A 94 -6.16 17.63 24.61
N GLY A 95 -5.78 17.33 23.36
CA GLY A 95 -6.33 18.00 22.16
C GLY A 95 -5.51 17.80 20.88
N ASN A 96 -6.06 17.08 19.90
CA ASN A 96 -5.58 16.88 18.52
C ASN A 96 -5.53 18.21 17.71
N PRO A 97 -4.85 18.35 16.54
CA PRO A 97 -4.71 17.33 15.48
C PRO A 97 -3.35 17.27 14.71
N GLY A 98 -3.15 16.17 13.97
CA GLY A 98 -2.38 16.11 12.72
C GLY A 98 -0.96 16.67 12.68
N LEU A 99 0.04 15.94 13.18
CA LEU A 99 1.44 16.18 12.82
C LEU A 99 2.17 14.88 12.50
N ASP A 100 2.89 14.93 11.39
CA ASP A 100 3.87 13.97 10.88
C ASP A 100 4.57 13.18 12.01
N ARG A 101 4.21 11.91 12.18
CA ARG A 101 4.94 10.96 13.05
C ARG A 101 6.21 10.48 12.37
N GLY A 102 7.09 11.42 12.06
CA GLY A 102 8.35 11.20 11.38
C GLY A 102 9.59 11.51 12.23
N CYS A 103 9.57 11.37 13.57
CA CYS A 103 10.79 11.36 14.41
C CYS A 103 10.53 11.00 15.90
N ALA A 104 9.62 10.06 16.21
CA ALA A 104 9.18 9.82 17.60
C ALA A 104 9.76 8.56 18.27
N ARG A 105 10.91 8.04 17.82
CA ARG A 105 11.63 7.00 18.57
C ARG A 105 13.09 7.39 18.68
N THR A 106 13.53 7.55 19.93
CA THR A 106 14.85 7.96 20.45
C THR A 106 15.23 9.45 20.34
N GLY A 107 14.80 10.24 21.33
CA GLY A 107 15.67 11.24 21.99
C GLY A 107 16.19 12.44 21.19
N CYS A 108 15.48 12.94 20.18
CA CYS A 108 15.90 14.16 19.49
C CYS A 108 15.44 15.41 20.26
N PRO A 109 16.33 16.30 20.76
CA PRO A 109 15.93 17.58 21.35
C PRO A 109 15.22 18.43 20.27
N GLN A 110 14.10 19.07 20.64
CA GLN A 110 13.09 19.65 19.73
C GLN A 110 13.54 20.88 18.91
N ARG A 111 14.82 21.00 18.55
CA ARG A 111 15.36 22.05 17.68
C ARG A 111 16.41 21.53 16.69
N CYS A 112 16.18 20.36 16.10
CA CYS A 112 17.02 19.89 15.00
C CYS A 112 16.39 20.30 13.66
N PRO A 113 16.94 21.27 12.91
CA PRO A 113 16.71 21.32 11.48
C PRO A 113 17.40 20.09 10.89
N CYS A 114 16.69 18.99 10.69
CA CYS A 114 17.23 17.88 9.90
C CYS A 114 17.45 18.42 8.48
N PRO A 115 18.69 18.55 7.97
CA PRO A 115 18.92 19.07 6.63
C PRO A 115 18.56 17.96 5.64
N ARG A 116 17.26 17.67 5.48
CA ARG A 116 16.80 16.86 4.35
C ARG A 116 17.14 17.65 3.09
N GLY A 117 17.96 17.05 2.22
CA GLY A 117 18.27 17.62 0.91
C GLY A 117 17.02 18.00 0.13
N ARG A 118 17.18 18.94 -0.82
CA ARG A 118 16.09 19.37 -1.71
C ARG A 118 15.42 18.19 -2.41
N PHE A 119 16.20 17.17 -2.77
CA PHE A 119 15.68 15.95 -3.38
C PHE A 119 14.72 15.18 -2.44
N THR A 120 15.14 14.91 -1.20
CA THR A 120 14.30 14.21 -0.22
C THR A 120 13.03 15.00 0.12
N LYS A 121 13.10 16.34 0.12
CA LYS A 121 11.90 17.19 0.27
C LYS A 121 10.96 17.04 -0.92
N ALA A 122 11.48 17.07 -2.15
CA ALA A 122 10.68 16.84 -3.36
C ALA A 122 10.01 15.45 -3.33
N LEU A 123 10.70 14.40 -2.92
CA LEU A 123 10.12 13.06 -2.76
C LEU A 123 8.97 13.02 -1.75
N VAL A 124 9.09 13.72 -0.62
CA VAL A 124 8.01 13.82 0.37
C VAL A 124 6.82 14.56 -0.22
N THR A 125 7.04 15.65 -0.95
CA THR A 125 5.98 16.40 -1.64
C THR A 125 5.26 15.53 -2.67
N ILE A 126 6.00 14.82 -3.52
CA ILE A 126 5.45 13.91 -4.54
C ILE A 126 4.62 12.82 -3.87
N ARG A 127 5.16 12.18 -2.82
CA ARG A 127 4.44 11.15 -2.05
C ARG A 127 3.13 11.69 -1.49
N ASN A 128 3.18 12.84 -0.83
CA ASN A 128 1.99 13.42 -0.19
C ASN A 128 0.93 13.82 -1.22
N ARG A 129 1.35 14.33 -2.39
CA ARG A 129 0.46 14.61 -3.53
C ARG A 129 -0.24 13.34 -4.04
N HIS A 130 0.43 12.18 -3.98
CA HIS A 130 -0.09 10.92 -4.49
C HIS A 130 -0.92 10.11 -3.47
N ASN A 131 -1.06 10.58 -2.23
CA ASN A 131 -1.81 9.87 -1.19
C ASN A 131 -3.28 9.62 -1.60
N ASP A 132 -3.89 10.56 -2.31
CA ASP A 132 -5.30 10.50 -2.70
C ASP A 132 -5.53 10.01 -4.14
N VAL A 133 -4.49 9.53 -4.84
CA VAL A 133 -4.64 9.03 -6.23
C VAL A 133 -5.66 7.90 -6.31
N VAL A 134 -5.62 6.93 -5.39
CA VAL A 134 -6.54 5.79 -5.38
C VAL A 134 -8.00 6.20 -5.17
N PRO A 135 -8.36 6.94 -4.09
CA PRO A 135 -9.74 7.38 -3.90
C PRO A 135 -10.22 8.34 -5.00
N THR A 136 -9.37 9.26 -5.49
CA THR A 136 -9.75 10.16 -6.60
C THR A 136 -9.94 9.41 -7.91
N MET A 137 -9.09 8.44 -8.24
CA MET A 137 -9.28 7.61 -9.43
C MET A 137 -10.58 6.78 -9.35
N ALA A 138 -10.89 6.23 -8.16
CA ALA A 138 -12.16 5.54 -7.93
C ALA A 138 -13.36 6.49 -8.12
N GLN A 139 -13.27 7.73 -7.63
CA GLN A 139 -14.29 8.74 -7.86
C GLN A 139 -14.48 9.04 -9.36
N GLY A 140 -13.41 9.10 -10.14
CA GLY A 140 -13.49 9.27 -11.59
C GLY A 140 -14.20 8.13 -12.33
N VAL A 141 -14.08 6.89 -11.82
CA VAL A 141 -14.84 5.74 -12.34
C VAL A 141 -16.32 5.82 -11.93
N ILE A 142 -16.62 6.32 -10.73
CA ILE A 142 -17.99 6.55 -10.28
C ILE A 142 -18.66 7.65 -11.12
N GLU A 143 -17.99 8.78 -11.33
CA GLU A 143 -18.44 9.88 -12.20
C GLU A 143 -18.78 9.39 -13.62
N TYR A 144 -17.92 8.53 -14.17
CA TYR A 144 -18.16 7.89 -15.45
C TYR A 144 -19.44 7.03 -15.42
N LYS A 145 -19.57 6.16 -14.42
CA LYS A 145 -20.71 5.24 -14.27
C LYS A 145 -22.03 5.98 -14.10
N GLU A 146 -22.04 7.08 -13.34
CA GLU A 146 -23.23 7.94 -13.16
C GLU A 146 -23.64 8.64 -14.46
N THR A 147 -22.67 9.02 -15.30
CA THR A 147 -22.94 9.77 -16.53
C THR A 147 -23.36 8.85 -17.69
N TYR A 148 -22.73 7.67 -17.81
CA TYR A 148 -22.85 6.82 -19.01
C TYR A 148 -23.43 5.43 -18.75
N GLY A 149 -23.59 5.01 -17.49
CA GLY A 149 -24.08 3.68 -17.12
C GLY A 149 -23.10 2.55 -17.42
N ASP A 150 -23.62 1.32 -17.43
CA ASP A 150 -22.84 0.09 -17.66
C ASP A 150 -22.65 -0.17 -19.17
N ASP A 151 -21.79 0.62 -19.82
CA ASP A 151 -21.42 0.40 -21.22
C ASP A 151 -20.43 -0.78 -21.37
N PRO A 152 -20.82 -1.90 -22.03
CA PRO A 152 -20.01 -3.12 -22.07
C PRO A 152 -18.63 -2.96 -22.72
N GLU A 153 -18.46 -1.99 -23.62
CA GLU A 153 -17.17 -1.73 -24.30
C GLU A 153 -16.17 -1.07 -23.33
N THR A 154 -16.63 -0.11 -22.53
CA THR A 154 -15.82 0.54 -21.48
C THR A 154 -15.55 -0.38 -20.28
N LEU A 155 -16.49 -1.29 -19.95
CA LEU A 155 -16.28 -2.30 -18.89
C LEU A 155 -15.10 -3.24 -19.19
N LEU A 156 -14.83 -3.52 -20.48
CA LEU A 156 -13.71 -4.38 -20.89
C LEU A 156 -12.35 -3.69 -20.70
N GLY A 157 -12.26 -2.40 -21.03
CA GLY A 157 -11.05 -1.60 -20.82
C GLY A 157 -10.69 -1.43 -19.34
N LEU A 158 -11.69 -1.17 -18.49
CA LEU A 158 -11.49 -1.05 -17.04
C LEU A 158 -11.18 -2.39 -16.35
N ARG A 159 -11.64 -3.52 -16.90
CA ARG A 159 -11.26 -4.87 -16.42
C ARG A 159 -9.78 -5.17 -16.63
N GLY A 160 -9.16 -4.65 -17.69
CA GLY A 160 -7.71 -4.81 -17.93
C GLY A 160 -6.84 -4.21 -16.82
N LEU A 161 -7.30 -3.13 -16.20
CA LEU A 161 -6.60 -2.47 -15.09
C LEU A 161 -6.82 -3.15 -13.73
N SER A 162 -7.83 -4.01 -13.63
CA SER A 162 -8.19 -4.70 -12.39
C SER A 162 -7.21 -5.82 -12.00
N GLY A 163 -6.22 -6.11 -12.86
CA GLY A 163 -5.37 -7.30 -12.75
C GLY A 163 -6.18 -8.56 -13.03
N HIS A 164 -5.73 -9.39 -13.97
CA HIS A 164 -6.29 -10.73 -14.04
C HIS A 164 -5.99 -11.44 -12.72
N PRO A 165 -7.00 -12.00 -12.02
CA PRO A 165 -6.71 -12.85 -10.87
C PRO A 165 -5.77 -13.94 -11.34
N PHE A 166 -4.74 -14.22 -10.53
CA PHE A 166 -3.77 -15.27 -10.77
C PHE A 166 -4.54 -16.56 -11.09
N ARG A 167 -4.62 -16.88 -12.39
CA ARG A 167 -5.31 -18.06 -12.89
C ARG A 167 -4.40 -19.23 -12.57
N ALA A 168 -4.52 -19.75 -11.35
CA ALA A 168 -4.06 -21.10 -11.04
C ALA A 168 -4.80 -22.02 -12.02
N GLY A 169 -4.11 -22.39 -13.08
CA GLY A 169 -4.61 -23.30 -14.10
C GLY A 169 -4.95 -24.65 -13.46
N GLY A 170 -6.17 -25.11 -13.70
CA GLY A 170 -6.65 -26.41 -13.29
C GLY A 170 -8.05 -26.62 -13.82
N SER A 171 -8.14 -26.98 -15.10
CA SER A 171 -9.34 -27.57 -15.70
C SER A 171 -9.83 -28.73 -14.84
N LEU A 172 -11.11 -28.77 -14.48
CA LEU A 172 -11.94 -29.98 -14.53
C LEU A 172 -13.40 -29.62 -14.23
N GLY A 173 -14.28 -29.91 -15.19
CA GLY A 173 -15.72 -29.95 -14.96
C GLY A 173 -16.13 -31.19 -14.15
N SER A 174 -17.32 -31.08 -13.56
CA SER A 174 -18.24 -32.16 -13.17
C SER A 174 -17.76 -33.24 -12.20
N GLY A 175 -18.39 -33.25 -11.02
CA GLY A 175 -18.66 -34.46 -10.24
C GLY A 175 -17.59 -34.85 -9.22
N LEU A 176 -18.07 -35.36 -8.08
CA LEU A 176 -17.34 -35.88 -6.93
C LEU A 176 -16.83 -34.86 -5.91
N SER A 177 -17.56 -34.81 -4.80
CA SER A 177 -17.01 -34.67 -3.45
C SER A 177 -15.80 -35.60 -3.27
N SER A 178 -14.61 -35.11 -3.58
CA SER A 178 -13.36 -35.77 -3.22
C SER A 178 -12.62 -34.88 -2.23
N PRO A 179 -12.20 -35.43 -1.08
CA PRO A 179 -11.42 -34.68 -0.11
C PRO A 179 -10.10 -34.24 -0.74
N ILE A 180 -9.67 -33.02 -0.43
CA ILE A 180 -8.32 -32.51 -0.70
C ILE A 180 -7.34 -33.63 -0.31
N PRO A 181 -6.45 -34.11 -1.21
CA PRO A 181 -5.48 -35.12 -0.83
C PRO A 181 -4.67 -34.55 0.33
N ALA A 182 -4.66 -35.29 1.43
CA ALA A 182 -3.95 -34.92 2.63
C ALA A 182 -2.53 -34.51 2.23
N SER A 183 -2.24 -33.22 2.33
CA SER A 183 -0.88 -32.73 2.37
C SER A 183 -0.16 -33.55 3.45
N PRO A 184 1.07 -34.05 3.20
CA PRO A 184 1.79 -34.81 4.21
C PRO A 184 1.80 -34.00 5.50
N PRO A 185 1.63 -34.64 6.67
CA PRO A 185 1.58 -33.91 7.93
C PRO A 185 2.83 -33.03 7.99
N PRO A 186 2.70 -31.71 8.24
CA PRO A 186 3.89 -30.90 8.45
C PRO A 186 4.57 -31.46 9.69
N ALA A 187 5.67 -32.19 9.48
CA ALA A 187 6.64 -32.45 10.50
C ALA A 187 7.33 -31.12 10.81
N CYS A 188 6.66 -30.24 11.56
CA CYS A 188 7.28 -29.06 12.12
C CYS A 188 6.56 -28.64 13.41
N ASN A 189 7.24 -28.91 14.52
CA ASN A 189 6.86 -28.67 15.90
C ASN A 189 6.27 -27.26 16.11
N SER A 190 4.97 -27.17 16.38
CA SER A 190 4.22 -25.90 16.39
C SER A 190 4.22 -25.21 17.77
N GLU A 191 5.37 -24.72 18.21
CA GLU A 191 5.44 -23.71 19.28
C GLU A 191 6.31 -22.50 18.91
N GLN A 192 7.00 -22.53 17.77
CA GLN A 192 7.84 -21.41 17.35
C GLN A 192 7.04 -20.42 16.50
N PRO A 193 7.16 -19.10 16.78
CA PRO A 193 6.48 -18.07 15.99
C PRO A 193 7.02 -18.04 14.56
N VAL A 194 6.11 -17.97 13.59
CA VAL A 194 6.45 -17.83 12.16
C VAL A 194 6.97 -16.42 11.90
N ASN A 195 8.23 -16.30 11.49
CA ASN A 195 8.88 -15.04 11.17
C ASN A 195 9.24 -14.97 9.69
N ILE A 196 8.92 -13.84 9.05
CA ILE A 196 9.19 -13.59 7.63
C ILE A 196 9.82 -12.22 7.42
N VAL A 197 10.59 -12.07 6.34
CA VAL A 197 11.04 -10.76 5.86
C VAL A 197 9.95 -10.19 4.97
N TYR A 198 9.21 -9.21 5.47
CA TYR A 198 8.10 -8.61 4.73
C TYR A 198 7.86 -7.16 5.18
N VAL A 199 7.10 -6.39 4.40
CA VAL A 199 6.66 -5.04 4.76
C VAL A 199 5.40 -5.14 5.63
N PRO A 200 5.45 -4.83 6.94
CA PRO A 200 4.34 -5.11 7.84
C PRO A 200 3.05 -4.34 7.51
N SER A 201 3.17 -3.12 6.98
CA SER A 201 2.00 -2.32 6.58
C SER A 201 1.20 -2.99 5.48
N HIS A 202 1.85 -3.57 4.46
CA HIS A 202 1.14 -4.26 3.36
C HIS A 202 0.36 -5.46 3.89
N LEU A 203 0.99 -6.27 4.74
CA LEU A 203 0.32 -7.42 5.36
C LEU A 203 -0.86 -6.98 6.22
N TYR A 204 -0.67 -5.93 7.02
CA TYR A 204 -1.74 -5.37 7.84
C TYR A 204 -2.93 -4.90 6.99
N HIS A 205 -2.68 -4.16 5.89
CA HIS A 205 -3.75 -3.69 5.01
C HIS A 205 -4.53 -4.86 4.39
N MET A 206 -3.85 -5.88 3.87
CA MET A 206 -4.52 -7.06 3.29
C MET A 206 -5.38 -7.77 4.33
N LEU A 207 -4.84 -8.04 5.52
CA LEU A 207 -5.58 -8.73 6.58
C LEU A 207 -6.72 -7.89 7.13
N PHE A 208 -6.52 -6.58 7.30
CA PHE A 208 -7.52 -5.65 7.79
C PHE A 208 -8.75 -5.59 6.87
N GLU A 209 -8.54 -5.47 5.56
CA GLU A 209 -9.64 -5.48 4.59
C GLU A 209 -10.37 -6.83 4.56
N LEU A 210 -9.64 -7.95 4.58
CA LEU A 210 -10.26 -9.28 4.63
C LEU A 210 -11.06 -9.50 5.92
N PHE A 211 -10.55 -9.06 7.07
CA PHE A 211 -11.27 -9.14 8.33
C PHE A 211 -12.55 -8.30 8.31
N LYS A 212 -12.52 -7.06 7.79
CA LYS A 212 -13.74 -6.25 7.64
C LYS A 212 -14.79 -7.00 6.82
N ASN A 213 -14.40 -7.58 5.69
CA ASN A 213 -15.30 -8.32 4.82
C ASN A 213 -15.88 -9.57 5.52
N ALA A 214 -15.03 -10.37 6.16
CA ALA A 214 -15.42 -11.58 6.88
C ALA A 214 -16.35 -11.27 8.07
N MET A 215 -16.04 -10.21 8.84
CA MET A 215 -16.87 -9.76 9.97
C MET A 215 -18.23 -9.28 9.49
N ARG A 216 -18.26 -8.41 8.46
CA ARG A 216 -19.50 -7.92 7.87
C ARG A 216 -20.40 -9.07 7.42
N ALA A 217 -19.87 -9.99 6.61
CA ALA A 217 -20.63 -11.14 6.12
C ALA A 217 -21.13 -12.04 7.25
N THR A 218 -20.33 -12.25 8.29
CA THR A 218 -20.71 -13.05 9.46
C THR A 218 -21.83 -12.38 10.27
N VAL A 219 -21.75 -11.07 10.50
CA VAL A 219 -22.76 -10.32 11.26
C VAL A 219 -24.09 -10.25 10.50
N GLU A 220 -24.06 -9.86 9.23
CA GLU A 220 -25.26 -9.72 8.38
C GLU A 220 -25.97 -11.07 8.18
N SER A 221 -25.24 -12.19 8.13
CA SER A 221 -25.84 -13.52 7.99
C SER A 221 -26.37 -14.11 9.31
N HIS A 222 -26.03 -13.51 10.46
CA HIS A 222 -26.38 -14.01 11.78
C HIS A 222 -27.11 -12.95 12.62
N GLU A 223 -27.86 -12.03 11.99
CA GLU A 223 -28.57 -10.92 12.67
C GLU A 223 -29.48 -11.40 13.81
N SER A 224 -30.12 -12.57 13.66
CA SER A 224 -31.02 -13.14 14.68
C SER A 224 -30.31 -14.04 15.70
N SER A 225 -29.02 -14.31 15.53
CA SER A 225 -28.26 -15.16 16.46
C SER A 225 -27.63 -14.32 17.56
N PRO A 226 -27.82 -14.65 18.85
CA PRO A 226 -27.17 -13.94 19.95
C PRO A 226 -25.66 -14.20 20.03
N ARG A 227 -25.14 -15.18 19.25
CA ARG A 227 -23.72 -15.53 19.23
C ARG A 227 -23.22 -15.64 17.79
N LEU A 228 -22.14 -14.92 17.52
CA LEU A 228 -21.48 -14.94 16.22
C LEU A 228 -20.42 -16.05 16.15
N PRO A 229 -20.31 -16.78 15.03
CA PRO A 229 -19.24 -17.75 14.84
C PRO A 229 -17.88 -17.05 14.70
N ALA A 230 -16.83 -17.66 15.26
CA ALA A 230 -15.48 -17.11 15.18
C ALA A 230 -14.90 -17.26 13.77
N ILE A 231 -14.23 -16.20 13.30
CA ILE A 231 -13.41 -16.24 12.08
C ILE A 231 -12.12 -16.99 12.40
N ARG A 232 -11.83 -18.05 11.65
CA ARG A 232 -10.63 -18.86 11.84
C ARG A 232 -9.52 -18.40 10.89
N VAL A 233 -8.32 -18.25 11.42
CA VAL A 233 -7.12 -17.93 10.64
C VAL A 233 -6.10 -19.05 10.82
N MET A 234 -5.60 -19.56 9.71
CA MET A 234 -4.51 -20.53 9.67
C MET A 234 -3.30 -19.90 9.01
N VAL A 235 -2.14 -20.04 9.64
CA VAL A 235 -0.85 -19.62 9.10
C VAL A 235 0.02 -20.86 8.96
N ALA A 236 0.49 -21.13 7.75
CA ALA A 236 1.37 -22.23 7.44
C ALA A 236 2.58 -21.73 6.65
N LEU A 237 3.77 -22.15 7.04
CA LEU A 237 5.01 -21.87 6.33
C LEU A 237 5.47 -23.16 5.64
N GLY A 238 5.48 -23.14 4.32
CA GLY A 238 6.07 -24.18 3.47
C GLY A 238 7.54 -23.89 3.16
N GLN A 239 8.13 -24.68 2.25
CA GLN A 239 9.51 -24.46 1.80
C GLN A 239 9.65 -23.19 0.95
N GLU A 240 8.63 -22.90 0.12
CA GLU A 240 8.63 -21.76 -0.80
C GLU A 240 7.55 -20.72 -0.45
N ASP A 241 6.44 -21.17 0.15
CA ASP A 241 5.24 -20.34 0.35
C ASP A 241 4.92 -20.08 1.83
N LEU A 242 4.44 -18.87 2.10
CA LEU A 242 3.68 -18.56 3.31
C LEU A 242 2.18 -18.51 2.96
N SER A 243 1.40 -19.39 3.57
CA SER A 243 -0.05 -19.44 3.40
C SER A 243 -0.76 -18.87 4.62
N ILE A 244 -1.56 -17.83 4.40
CA ILE A 244 -2.50 -17.29 5.41
C ILE A 244 -3.91 -17.51 4.90
N ARG A 245 -4.66 -18.40 5.55
CA ARG A 245 -6.04 -18.72 5.19
C ARG A 245 -7.00 -18.15 6.24
N MET A 246 -7.88 -17.25 5.82
CA MET A 246 -9.01 -16.77 6.61
C MET A 246 -10.27 -17.56 6.25
N SER A 247 -11.08 -17.92 7.24
CA SER A 247 -12.32 -18.68 7.03
C SER A 247 -13.41 -18.18 7.97
N ASP A 248 -14.45 -17.62 7.40
CA ASP A 248 -15.66 -17.14 8.08
C ASP A 248 -16.85 -18.08 7.85
N ARG A 249 -18.01 -17.73 8.43
CA ARG A 249 -19.29 -18.43 8.22
C ARG A 249 -20.38 -17.48 7.70
N GLY A 250 -20.02 -16.55 6.81
CA GLY A 250 -20.91 -15.50 6.26
C GLY A 250 -21.74 -15.91 5.04
N MET A 251 -22.25 -17.15 4.99
CA MET A 251 -23.01 -17.76 3.86
C MET A 251 -22.29 -17.89 2.51
N GLY A 252 -21.15 -17.25 2.32
CA GLY A 252 -20.33 -17.36 1.10
C GLY A 252 -20.89 -16.58 -0.10
N VAL A 253 -20.22 -16.74 -1.25
CA VAL A 253 -20.57 -16.03 -2.49
C VAL A 253 -20.76 -17.05 -3.63
N PRO A 254 -21.86 -16.97 -4.42
CA PRO A 254 -22.04 -17.85 -5.57
C PRO A 254 -20.88 -17.74 -6.56
N LEU A 255 -20.44 -18.87 -7.12
CA LEU A 255 -19.28 -18.95 -8.03
C LEU A 255 -19.34 -17.92 -9.18
N ARG A 256 -20.52 -17.73 -9.78
CA ARG A 256 -20.76 -16.75 -10.85
C ARG A 256 -20.48 -15.29 -10.48
N LYS A 257 -20.42 -14.96 -9.20
CA LYS A 257 -20.14 -13.62 -8.67
C LYS A 257 -18.70 -13.44 -8.19
N ILE A 258 -17.94 -14.53 -8.02
CA ILE A 258 -16.58 -14.47 -7.44
C ILE A 258 -15.64 -13.58 -8.26
N GLU A 259 -15.64 -13.74 -9.59
CA GLU A 259 -14.78 -12.90 -10.45
C GLU A 259 -15.15 -11.41 -10.39
N ARG A 260 -16.42 -11.10 -10.09
CA ARG A 260 -16.90 -9.71 -10.00
C ARG A 260 -16.45 -9.03 -8.72
N LEU A 261 -16.12 -9.76 -7.65
CA LEU A 261 -15.67 -9.18 -6.37
C LEU A 261 -14.39 -8.36 -6.51
N PHE A 262 -13.57 -8.67 -7.52
CA PHE A 262 -12.34 -7.95 -7.79
C PHE A 262 -12.55 -6.76 -8.73
N SER A 263 -13.75 -6.60 -9.31
CA SER A 263 -14.04 -5.51 -10.23
C SER A 263 -14.35 -4.22 -9.48
N TYR A 264 -13.61 -3.15 -9.79
CA TYR A 264 -13.81 -1.82 -9.19
C TYR A 264 -15.22 -1.22 -9.35
N MET A 265 -15.98 -1.64 -10.35
CA MET A 265 -17.36 -1.15 -10.59
C MET A 265 -18.45 -2.00 -9.93
N TYR A 266 -18.07 -3.11 -9.29
CA TYR A 266 -18.98 -4.00 -8.59
C TYR A 266 -18.96 -3.68 -7.09
N SER A 267 -20.10 -3.26 -6.57
CA SER A 267 -20.34 -2.92 -5.16
C SER A 267 -21.47 -3.77 -4.59
#